data_AF-A0A354NZS0-F1
#
_entry.id   AF-A0A354NZS0-F1
#
_cell.length_a   1.000
_cell.length_b   1.000
_cell.length_c   1.000
_cell.angle_alpha   90.00
_cell.angle_beta   90.00
_cell.angle_gamma   90.00
#
_symmetry.space_group_name_H-M   'P 1'
#
loop_
_entity.id
_entity.type
_entity.pdbx_description
1 polymer ?
#
loop_
_entity_poly.entity_id
_entity_poly.type
_entity_poly.pdbx_seq_one_letter_code
_entity_poly.pdbx_strand_id
1 'polypeptide(L)' 'MKVVAFLEPPQSDVIEEILRHCGLWQASAPRAPPDVEGLVLELDAAYSSSSIGSPDQADPSQELTYVDIDTFLSSF' A
#
# COMPACT_ATOMS: atom_id res chain seq x y z
N MET A 1 -19.03 -13.65 25.06
CA MET A 1 -17.56 -13.48 24.99
C MET A 1 -17.15 -12.39 25.95
N LYS A 2 -16.03 -12.55 26.68
CA LYS A 2 -15.52 -11.56 27.64
C LYS A 2 -14.09 -11.20 27.24
N VAL A 3 -13.82 -9.92 27.01
CA VAL A 3 -12.45 -9.43 26.80
C VAL A 3 -11.76 -9.38 28.16
N VAL A 4 -10.59 -10.01 28.26
CA VAL A 4 -9.82 -10.13 29.53
C VAL A 4 -8.71 -9.10 29.65
N ALA A 5 -8.17 -8.61 28.53
CA ALA A 5 -7.17 -7.56 28.50
C ALA A 5 -7.10 -6.93 27.11
N PHE A 6 -6.67 -5.67 27.07
CA PHE A 6 -6.18 -5.02 25.85
C PHE A 6 -4.66 -5.01 25.94
N LEU A 7 -3.98 -5.36 24.85
CA LEU A 7 -2.53 -5.24 24.77
C LEU A 7 -2.20 -3.77 24.43
N GLU A 8 -1.17 -3.19 25.04
CA GLU A 8 -0.68 -1.87 24.62
C GLU A 8 0.35 -2.03 23.48
N PRO A 9 0.38 -1.15 22.47
CA PRO A 9 1.41 -1.19 21.42
C PRO A 9 2.83 -0.98 21.96
N PRO A 10 3.87 -1.58 21.35
CA PRO A 10 3.84 -2.49 20.20
C PRO A 10 3.54 -3.94 20.62
N GLN A 11 2.48 -4.52 20.05
CA GLN A 11 1.98 -5.84 20.46
C GLN A 11 2.60 -7.00 19.68
N SER A 12 3.48 -6.73 18.71
CA SER A 12 4.04 -7.73 17.78
C SER A 12 4.62 -8.92 18.52
N ASP A 13 5.39 -8.66 19.57
CA ASP A 13 6.16 -9.67 20.28
C ASP A 13 5.24 -10.56 21.12
N VAL A 14 4.23 -9.96 21.78
CA VAL A 14 3.23 -10.69 22.57
C VAL A 14 2.33 -11.53 21.67
N ILE A 15 1.93 -11.00 20.51
CA ILE A 15 1.13 -11.74 19.52
C ILE A 15 1.94 -12.93 18.99
N GLU A 16 3.21 -12.71 18.67
CA GLU A 16 4.12 -13.77 18.24
C GLU A 16 4.26 -14.86 19.30
N GLU A 17 4.48 -14.50 20.57
CA GLU A 17 4.60 -15.45 21.68
C GLU A 17 3.33 -16.30 21.84
N ILE A 18 2.15 -15.67 21.78
CA ILE A 18 0.85 -16.36 21.84
C ILE A 18 0.70 -17.34 20.67
N LEU A 19 0.98 -16.89 19.44
CA LEU A 19 0.83 -17.70 18.24
C LEU A 19 1.83 -18.87 18.23
N ARG A 20 3.06 -18.66 18.70
CA ARG A 20 4.07 -19.72 18.87
C ARG A 20 3.63 -20.75 19.90
N HIS A 21 3.12 -20.31 21.05
CA HIS A 21 2.61 -21.18 22.10
C HIS A 21 1.44 -22.07 21.62
N CYS A 22 0.53 -21.49 20.82
CA CYS A 22 -0.60 -22.21 20.26
C CYS A 22 -0.25 -23.04 19.00
N GLY A 23 0.99 -22.98 18.50
CA GLY A 23 1.39 -23.63 17.24
C GLY A 23 0.75 -23.03 15.99
N LEU A 24 0.19 -21.83 16.09
CA LEU A 24 -0.47 -21.09 15.01
C LEU A 24 0.49 -20.14 14.28
N TRP A 25 1.70 -19.97 14.78
CA TRP A 25 2.71 -19.14 14.15
C TRP A 25 3.13 -19.71 12.78
N GLN A 26 3.00 -18.89 11.74
CA GLN A 26 3.47 -19.20 10.39
C GLN A 26 4.49 -18.15 10.00
N ALA A 27 5.70 -18.60 9.65
CA ALA A 27 6.68 -17.71 9.05
C ALA A 27 6.07 -17.12 7.78
N SER A 28 6.20 -15.80 7.60
CA SER A 28 5.71 -15.14 6.39
C SER A 28 6.37 -15.79 5.18
N ALA A 29 5.57 -16.40 4.31
CA ALA A 29 6.07 -16.89 3.04
C ALA A 29 6.47 -15.69 2.18
N PRO A 30 7.53 -15.81 1.34
CA PRO A 30 7.81 -14.81 0.33
C PRO A 30 6.53 -14.55 -0.48
N ARG A 31 6.04 -13.31 -0.45
CA ARG A 31 4.85 -12.94 -1.22
C ARG A 31 5.19 -13.13 -2.69
N ALA A 32 4.40 -13.95 -3.40
CA ALA A 32 4.52 -14.04 -4.85
C ALA A 32 4.26 -12.67 -5.48
N PRO A 33 4.87 -12.35 -6.63
CA PRO A 33 4.47 -11.19 -7.42
C PRO A 33 2.95 -11.16 -7.60
N PRO A 34 2.33 -9.98 -7.59
CA PRO A 34 0.89 -9.89 -7.83
C PRO A 34 0.54 -10.49 -9.20
N ASP A 35 -0.63 -11.11 -9.28
CA ASP A 35 -1.13 -11.76 -10.49
C ASP A 35 -1.27 -10.73 -11.62
N VAL A 36 -0.60 -10.96 -12.75
CA VAL A 36 -0.51 -9.95 -13.82
C VAL A 36 -1.80 -9.88 -14.64
N GLU A 37 -2.54 -10.98 -14.71
CA GLU A 37 -3.79 -11.12 -15.46
C GLU A 37 -4.89 -10.14 -14.96
N GLY A 38 -4.90 -9.80 -13.67
CA GLY A 38 -5.82 -8.81 -13.09
C GLY A 38 -5.33 -7.37 -13.18
N LEU A 39 -4.00 -7.16 -13.24
CA LEU A 39 -3.40 -5.83 -13.19
C LEU A 39 -3.41 -5.09 -14.52
N VAL A 40 -3.36 -5.80 -15.65
CA VAL A 40 -3.32 -5.19 -16.99
C VAL A 40 -4.65 -4.50 -17.32
N LEU A 41 -5.78 -5.14 -16.98
CA LEU A 41 -7.12 -4.57 -17.19
C LEU A 41 -7.41 -3.38 -16.27
N GLU A 42 -6.95 -3.41 -15.02
CA GLU A 42 -7.12 -2.30 -14.08
C GLU A 42 -6.25 -1.09 -14.44
N LEU A 43 -5.03 -1.31 -14.94
CA LEU A 43 -4.13 -0.22 -15.33
C LEU A 43 -4.67 0.54 -16.55
N ASP A 44 -5.11 -0.19 -17.58
CA ASP A 44 -5.72 0.42 -18.77
C ASP A 44 -7.06 1.10 -18.43
N ALA A 45 -7.85 0.52 -17.53
CA ALA A 45 -9.10 1.13 -17.06
C ALA A 45 -8.85 2.37 -16.20
N ALA A 46 -7.83 2.39 -15.33
CA ALA A 46 -7.47 3.55 -14.53
C ALA A 46 -6.92 4.68 -15.43
N TYR A 47 -6.04 4.36 -16.37
CA TYR A 47 -5.52 5.32 -17.35
C TYR A 47 -6.64 5.86 -18.26
N SER A 48 -7.54 4.99 -18.72
CA SER A 48 -8.69 5.40 -19.55
C SER A 48 -9.75 6.13 -18.74
N SER A 49 -9.97 5.80 -17.46
CA SER A 49 -10.90 6.51 -16.57
C SER A 49 -10.36 7.88 -16.17
N SER A 50 -9.05 8.06 -16.13
CA SER A 50 -8.41 9.38 -16.05
C SER A 50 -8.53 10.16 -17.38
N SER A 51 -8.73 9.47 -18.51
CA SER A 51 -8.84 10.10 -19.83
C SER A 51 -10.29 10.29 -20.33
N ILE A 52 -11.31 9.69 -19.69
CA ILE A 52 -12.72 9.73 -20.12
C ILE A 52 -13.54 10.77 -19.35
N GLY A 53 -12.96 11.44 -18.36
CA GLY A 53 -13.58 12.56 -17.64
C GLY A 53 -13.00 13.93 -18.05
N SER A 54 -13.57 14.52 -19.11
CA SER A 54 -13.49 15.95 -19.49
C SER A 54 -12.35 16.39 -20.43
N PRO A 55 -12.64 16.72 -21.71
CA PRO A 55 -11.68 17.35 -22.61
C PRO A 55 -11.56 18.88 -22.42
N ASP A 56 -11.98 19.47 -21.28
CA ASP A 56 -11.92 20.95 -21.13
C ASP A 56 -11.73 21.48 -19.69
N GLN A 57 -11.10 20.74 -18.77
CA GLN A 57 -10.59 21.36 -17.55
C GLN A 57 -9.19 20.86 -17.21
N ALA A 58 -8.19 21.48 -17.85
CA ALA A 58 -7.03 21.86 -17.08
C ALA A 58 -7.53 22.82 -16.00
N ASP A 59 -7.69 22.32 -14.77
CA ASP A 59 -7.79 23.19 -13.60
C ASP A 59 -6.50 24.03 -13.60
N PRO A 60 -6.55 25.36 -13.83
CA PRO A 60 -5.36 26.20 -13.90
C PRO A 60 -4.57 26.22 -12.57
N SER A 61 -5.10 25.56 -11.53
CA SER A 61 -4.51 25.39 -10.21
C SER A 61 -3.55 24.19 -10.12
N GLN A 62 -3.48 23.31 -11.13
CA GLN A 62 -2.45 22.26 -11.20
C GLN A 62 -1.13 22.85 -11.72
N GLU A 63 -0.55 23.76 -10.93
CA GLU A 63 0.79 24.28 -11.19
C GLU A 63 1.79 23.13 -10.98
N LEU A 64 2.09 22.41 -12.06
CA LEU A 64 3.04 21.31 -12.05
C LEU A 64 4.41 21.86 -11.64
N THR A 65 4.78 21.63 -10.39
CA THR A 65 6.12 21.97 -9.90
C THR A 65 7.07 20.89 -10.38
N TYR A 66 7.91 21.22 -11.37
CA TYR A 66 8.96 20.33 -11.82
C TYR A 66 9.99 20.16 -10.70
N VAL A 67 10.13 18.94 -10.19
CA VAL A 67 11.13 18.58 -9.19
C VAL A 67 12.28 17.87 -9.88
N ASP A 68 13.48 18.40 -9.71
CA ASP A 68 14.71 17.75 -10.17
C ASP A 68 15.02 16.50 -9.32
N ILE A 69 15.10 15.34 -9.96
CA ILE A 69 15.24 14.04 -9.29
C ILE A 69 16.61 13.95 -8.58
N ASP A 70 17.66 14.49 -9.18
CA ASP A 70 19.00 14.48 -8.60
C ASP A 70 19.05 15.28 -7.28
N THR A 71 18.37 16.43 -7.25
CA THR A 71 18.19 17.24 -6.04
C THR A 71 17.38 16.51 -4.96
N PHE A 72 16.29 15.82 -5.33
CA PHE A 72 15.46 15.07 -4.37
C PHE A 72 16.23 13.90 -3.74
N LEU A 73 16.92 13.11 -4.56
CA LEU A 73 17.67 11.94 -4.08
C LEU A 73 18.85 12.32 -3.17
N SER A 74 19.40 13.52 -3.35
CA SER A 74 20.51 14.03 -2.51
C SER A 74 20.09 14.40 -1.08
N SER A 75 18.80 14.32 -0.73
CA SER A 75 18.26 14.71 0.58
C SER A 75 18.20 13.57 1.62
N PHE A 76 18.57 12.34 1.25
CA PHE A 76 18.58 11.14 2.11
C PHE A 76 19.99 10.57 2.28
#